data_AF-A0AAN8Z0T2-F1
#
_entry.id   AF-A0AAN8Z0T2-F1
#
_cell.length_a   1.000
_cell.length_b   1.000
_cell.length_c   1.000
_cell.angle_alpha   90.00
_cell.angle_beta   90.00
_cell.angle_gamma   90.00
#
_symmetry.space_group_name_H-M   'P 1'
#
loop_
_entity.id
_entity.type
_entity.pdbx_description
1 polymer ?
#
loop_
_entity_poly.entity_id
_entity_poly.type
_entity_poly.pdbx_seq_one_letter_code
_entity_poly.pdbx_strand_id
1 'polypeptide(L)'
;METKQAGTSLDSMISSFNTRILELQQLVIARNMYPANSVIELSAIDTAVSALERQVQAIKDRLHEETEAIPKAKKLIEASLRQQKKIQKMSSYVPSHVPQTGLIPENPEQILGLASLNVEEPPAAPLPIKEKKGRASPPLWYITADELDSLSSYMRGRLTLEKINMAINDMASYAEANTQLISAPKKRLAEDLWEKALVLRDIAMAEAVKGKHFFLETDIKGPALKLDNTGKAILTVLRHLGRISESRIGHHRVFILLRPQ
;
A
#
# COMPACT_ATOMS: atom_id res chain seq x y z
N MET A 1 55.61 45.87 -50.93
CA MET A 1 54.82 44.71 -50.42
C MET A 1 54.67 44.74 -48.90
N GLU A 2 55.62 45.34 -48.16
CA GLU A 2 55.63 45.42 -46.70
C GLU A 2 54.42 46.16 -46.08
N THR A 3 53.92 47.22 -46.70
CA THR A 3 52.79 48.01 -46.17
C THR A 3 51.47 47.24 -46.15
N LYS A 4 51.23 46.35 -47.13
CA LYS A 4 50.05 45.48 -47.16
C LYS A 4 50.14 44.39 -46.09
N GLN A 5 51.33 43.86 -45.86
CA GLN A 5 51.57 42.83 -44.84
C GLN A 5 51.45 43.40 -43.42
N ALA A 6 51.90 44.63 -43.20
CA ALA A 6 51.68 45.37 -41.96
C ALA A 6 50.18 45.67 -41.72
N GLY A 7 49.43 46.04 -42.75
CA GLY A 7 47.97 46.22 -42.67
C GLY A 7 47.24 44.94 -42.28
N THR A 8 47.56 43.80 -42.91
CA THR A 8 46.96 42.51 -42.54
C THR A 8 47.32 42.06 -41.12
N SER A 9 48.52 42.41 -40.63
CA SER A 9 48.94 42.12 -39.25
C SER A 9 48.15 42.96 -38.23
N LEU A 10 47.85 44.22 -38.55
CA LEU A 10 47.05 45.10 -37.72
C LEU A 10 45.59 44.63 -37.67
N ASP A 11 45.01 44.27 -38.81
CA ASP A 11 43.63 43.74 -38.88
C ASP A 11 43.49 42.43 -38.11
N SER A 12 44.50 41.55 -38.16
CA SER A 12 44.54 40.33 -37.36
C SER A 12 44.61 40.63 -35.85
N MET A 13 45.38 41.64 -35.44
CA MET A 13 45.46 42.07 -34.06
C MET A 13 44.15 42.68 -33.56
N ILE A 14 43.50 43.52 -34.38
CA ILE A 14 42.19 44.10 -34.08
C ILE A 14 41.12 43.01 -33.98
N SER A 15 41.14 42.04 -34.89
CA SER A 15 40.23 40.89 -34.85
C SER A 15 40.42 40.07 -33.58
N SER A 16 41.68 39.73 -33.23
CA SER A 16 41.99 39.01 -31.98
C SER A 16 41.57 39.79 -30.74
N PHE A 17 41.76 41.11 -30.73
CA PHE A 17 41.35 41.96 -29.62
C PHE A 17 39.82 42.00 -29.49
N ASN A 18 39.09 42.13 -30.60
CA ASN A 18 37.63 42.09 -30.62
C ASN A 18 37.10 40.72 -30.18
N THR A 19 37.71 39.62 -30.60
CA THR A 19 37.38 38.28 -30.10
C THR A 19 37.53 38.21 -28.58
N ARG A 20 38.63 38.76 -28.05
CA ARG A 20 38.88 38.75 -26.60
C ARG A 20 37.92 39.65 -25.82
N ILE A 21 37.48 40.76 -26.42
CA ILE A 21 36.42 41.61 -25.87
C ILE A 21 35.10 40.83 -25.83
N LEU A 22 34.74 40.12 -26.91
CA LEU A 22 33.52 39.31 -26.95
C LEU A 22 33.55 38.19 -25.91
N GLU A 23 34.68 37.50 -25.76
CA GLU A 23 34.88 36.48 -24.72
C GLU A 23 34.71 37.08 -23.32
N LEU A 24 35.32 38.24 -23.05
CA LEU A 24 35.17 38.94 -21.77
C LEU A 24 33.72 39.37 -21.52
N GLN A 25 33.02 39.86 -22.54
CA GLN A 25 31.60 40.21 -22.44
C GLN A 25 30.75 38.98 -22.10
N GLN A 26 30.99 37.85 -22.76
CA GLN A 26 30.30 36.59 -22.46
C GLN A 26 30.59 36.11 -21.03
N LEU A 27 31.84 36.19 -20.56
CA LEU A 27 32.20 35.82 -19.20
C LEU A 27 31.57 36.74 -18.15
N VAL A 28 31.49 38.05 -18.43
CA VAL A 28 30.82 39.02 -17.54
C VAL A 28 29.32 38.77 -17.50
N ILE A 29 28.69 38.47 -18.64
CA ILE A 29 27.27 38.07 -18.69
C ILE A 29 27.07 36.77 -17.89
N ALA A 30 27.89 35.73 -18.10
CA ALA A 30 27.80 34.48 -17.36
C ALA A 30 27.98 34.69 -15.84
N ARG A 31 28.93 35.54 -15.44
CA ARG A 31 29.14 35.93 -14.03
C ARG A 31 27.95 36.70 -13.46
N ASN A 32 27.32 37.58 -14.23
CA ASN A 32 26.22 38.42 -13.76
C ASN A 32 24.84 37.72 -13.84
N MET A 33 24.68 36.73 -14.72
CA MET A 33 23.48 35.89 -14.81
C MET A 33 23.31 35.00 -13.58
N TYR A 34 24.40 34.71 -12.89
CA TYR A 34 24.49 33.71 -11.84
C TYR A 34 25.15 34.30 -10.57
N PRO A 35 24.37 34.92 -9.65
CA PRO A 35 24.88 35.36 -8.36
C PRO A 35 25.45 34.17 -7.55
N ALA A 36 26.24 34.39 -6.50
CA ALA A 36 26.99 33.31 -5.80
C ALA A 36 26.13 32.11 -5.31
N ASN A 37 24.81 32.27 -5.18
CA ASN A 37 23.82 31.24 -4.86
C ASN A 37 23.32 30.40 -6.06
N SER A 38 23.54 30.86 -7.29
CA SER A 38 23.10 30.19 -8.52
C SER A 38 23.66 28.77 -8.70
N VAL A 39 24.89 28.50 -8.25
CA VAL A 39 25.49 27.17 -8.31
C VAL A 39 24.71 26.20 -7.43
N ILE A 40 24.20 26.67 -6.29
CA ILE A 40 23.36 25.87 -5.39
C ILE A 40 22.01 25.60 -6.05
N GLU A 41 21.38 26.61 -6.66
CA GLU A 41 20.11 26.47 -7.37
C GLU A 41 20.22 25.53 -8.59
N LEU A 42 21.30 25.64 -9.37
CA LEU A 42 21.58 24.74 -10.50
C LEU A 42 21.83 23.31 -10.02
N SER A 43 22.57 23.12 -8.93
CA SER A 43 22.76 21.79 -8.35
C SER A 43 21.44 21.20 -7.82
N ALA A 44 20.57 22.02 -7.23
CA ALA A 44 19.26 21.59 -6.80
C ALA A 44 18.39 21.16 -7.99
N ILE A 45 18.41 21.92 -9.10
CA ILE A 45 17.73 21.56 -10.34
C ILE A 45 18.29 20.25 -10.92
N ASP A 46 19.62 20.10 -10.98
CA ASP A 46 20.28 18.89 -11.48
C ASP A 46 19.89 17.64 -10.66
N THR A 47 19.86 17.77 -9.33
CA THR A 47 19.41 16.67 -8.45
C THR A 47 17.93 16.34 -8.66
N ALA A 48 17.07 17.34 -8.87
CA ALA A 48 15.65 17.15 -9.14
C ALA A 48 15.41 16.47 -10.49
N VAL A 49 16.12 16.90 -11.55
CA VAL A 49 16.06 16.29 -12.88
C VAL A 49 16.56 14.85 -12.83
N SER A 50 17.71 14.60 -12.21
CA SER A 50 18.25 13.25 -12.01
C SER A 50 17.29 12.33 -11.26
N ALA A 51 16.56 12.86 -10.26
CA ALA A 51 15.56 12.10 -9.53
C ALA A 51 14.35 11.77 -10.42
N LEU A 52 13.86 12.73 -11.21
CA LEU A 52 12.76 12.51 -12.15
C LEU A 52 13.13 11.50 -13.23
N GLU A 53 14.35 11.55 -13.77
CA GLU A 53 14.84 10.57 -14.75
C GLU A 53 14.80 9.15 -14.20
N ARG A 54 15.23 8.95 -12.94
CA ARG A 54 15.15 7.64 -12.28
C ARG A 54 13.71 7.18 -12.08
N GLN A 55 12.79 8.09 -11.73
CA GLN A 55 11.37 7.74 -11.61
C GLN A 55 10.76 7.34 -12.95
N VAL A 56 11.06 8.07 -14.02
CA VAL A 56 10.61 7.74 -15.38
C VAL A 56 11.14 6.37 -15.81
N GLN A 57 12.41 6.07 -15.51
CA GLN A 57 12.98 4.76 -15.79
C GLN A 57 12.25 3.64 -15.02
N ALA A 58 11.96 3.83 -13.73
CA ALA A 58 11.21 2.85 -12.95
C ALA A 58 9.77 2.63 -13.48
N ILE A 59 9.10 3.69 -13.93
CA ILE A 59 7.78 3.59 -14.57
C ILE A 59 7.87 2.78 -15.87
N LYS A 60 8.90 3.04 -16.69
CA LYS A 60 9.13 2.34 -17.94
C LYS A 60 9.35 0.84 -17.72
N ASP A 61 10.15 0.48 -16.71
CA ASP A 61 10.41 -0.91 -16.37
C ASP A 61 9.12 -1.62 -15.92
N ARG A 62 8.32 -0.97 -15.08
CA ARG A 62 7.02 -1.51 -14.63
C ARG A 62 6.01 -1.67 -15.78
N LEU A 63 5.96 -0.72 -16.71
CA LEU A 63 5.12 -0.83 -17.91
C LEU A 63 5.54 -2.00 -18.80
N HIS A 64 6.84 -2.25 -18.92
CA HIS A 64 7.36 -3.40 -19.66
C HIS A 64 6.95 -4.71 -18.98
N GLU A 65 7.11 -4.83 -17.66
CA GLU A 65 6.67 -6.00 -16.89
C GLU A 65 5.17 -6.27 -17.03
N GLU A 66 4.33 -5.23 -16.93
CA GLU A 66 2.88 -5.34 -17.12
C GLU A 66 2.55 -5.79 -18.55
N THR A 67 3.22 -5.21 -19.55
CA THR A 67 3.04 -5.58 -20.96
C THR A 67 3.34 -7.06 -21.20
N GLU A 68 4.42 -7.58 -20.62
CA GLU A 68 4.80 -9.00 -20.69
C GLU A 68 3.88 -9.92 -19.86
N ALA A 69 3.20 -9.39 -18.83
CA ALA A 69 2.24 -10.14 -18.02
C ALA A 69 0.87 -10.32 -18.69
N ILE A 70 0.42 -9.33 -19.48
CA ILE A 70 -0.86 -9.37 -20.21
C ILE A 70 -1.07 -10.66 -21.04
N PRO A 71 -0.13 -11.12 -21.89
CA PRO A 71 -0.34 -12.35 -22.67
C PRO A 71 -0.44 -13.59 -21.79
N LYS A 72 0.27 -13.63 -20.65
CA LYS A 72 0.18 -14.74 -19.69
C LYS A 72 -1.22 -14.80 -19.06
N ALA A 73 -1.76 -13.64 -18.66
CA ALA A 73 -3.12 -13.54 -18.14
C ALA A 73 -4.17 -13.96 -19.19
N LYS A 74 -4.01 -13.53 -20.46
CA LYS A 74 -4.90 -13.96 -21.56
C LYS A 74 -4.90 -15.47 -21.77
N LYS A 75 -3.72 -16.11 -21.77
CA LYS A 75 -3.60 -17.58 -21.88
C LYS A 75 -4.29 -18.30 -20.72
N LEU A 76 -4.17 -17.77 -19.51
CA LEU A 76 -4.83 -18.33 -18.32
C LEU A 76 -6.35 -18.24 -18.42
N ILE A 77 -6.89 -17.08 -18.86
CA ILE A 77 -8.33 -16.90 -19.09
C ILE A 77 -8.83 -17.92 -20.12
N GLU A 78 -8.10 -18.10 -21.22
CA GLU A 78 -8.48 -19.06 -22.26
C GLU A 78 -8.48 -20.50 -21.73
N ALA A 79 -7.46 -20.90 -20.97
CA ALA A 79 -7.38 -22.22 -20.34
C ALA A 79 -8.55 -22.46 -19.37
N SER A 80 -8.88 -21.47 -18.54
CA SER A 80 -10.01 -21.52 -17.61
C SER A 80 -11.35 -21.67 -18.35
N LEU A 81 -11.55 -20.90 -19.43
CA LEU A 81 -12.76 -21.00 -20.25
C LEU A 81 -12.91 -22.40 -20.88
N ARG A 82 -11.80 -23.02 -21.33
CA ARG A 82 -11.82 -24.40 -21.83
C ARG A 82 -12.21 -25.39 -20.75
N GLN A 83 -11.69 -25.24 -19.53
CA GLN A 83 -12.06 -26.09 -18.40
C GLN A 83 -13.53 -25.93 -18.02
N GLN A 84 -14.03 -24.69 -17.96
CA GLN A 84 -15.43 -24.39 -17.70
C GLN A 84 -16.35 -25.08 -18.72
N LYS A 85 -16.04 -24.94 -20.02
CA LYS A 85 -16.80 -25.61 -21.09
C LYS A 85 -16.77 -27.14 -20.94
N LYS A 86 -15.63 -27.71 -20.56
CA LYS A 86 -15.51 -29.16 -20.31
C LYS A 86 -16.40 -29.60 -19.15
N ILE A 87 -16.38 -28.87 -18.04
CA ILE A 87 -17.20 -29.16 -16.86
C ILE A 87 -18.69 -28.99 -17.19
N GLN A 88 -19.08 -27.96 -17.93
CA GLN A 88 -20.46 -27.77 -18.38
C GLN A 88 -20.94 -28.94 -19.25
N LYS A 89 -20.11 -29.39 -20.20
CA LYS A 89 -20.40 -30.60 -20.98
C LYS A 89 -20.53 -31.82 -20.08
N MET A 90 -19.61 -32.03 -19.16
CA MET A 90 -19.70 -33.15 -18.20
C MET A 90 -20.98 -33.07 -17.39
N SER A 91 -21.35 -31.89 -16.89
CA SER A 91 -22.59 -31.64 -16.16
C SER A 91 -23.84 -31.99 -16.96
N SER A 92 -23.86 -31.76 -18.28
CA SER A 92 -24.98 -32.16 -19.14
C SER A 92 -25.08 -33.66 -19.38
N TYR A 93 -24.02 -34.42 -19.13
CA TYR A 93 -23.97 -35.88 -19.29
C TYR A 93 -23.91 -36.62 -17.96
N VAL A 94 -24.08 -35.94 -16.82
CA VAL A 94 -24.14 -36.61 -15.50
C VAL A 94 -25.42 -37.45 -15.47
N PRO A 95 -25.33 -38.79 -15.40
CA PRO A 95 -26.51 -39.63 -15.28
C PRO A 95 -27.22 -39.36 -13.96
N SER A 96 -28.55 -39.43 -13.93
CA SER A 96 -29.39 -39.21 -12.75
C SER A 96 -29.13 -40.19 -11.58
N HIS A 97 -28.25 -41.18 -11.78
CA HIS A 97 -27.74 -42.05 -10.72
C HIS A 97 -26.20 -41.93 -10.69
N VAL A 98 -25.70 -40.96 -9.96
CA VAL A 98 -24.37 -41.08 -9.37
C VAL A 98 -24.67 -41.31 -7.88
N PRO A 99 -24.31 -42.48 -7.30
CA PRO A 99 -24.62 -42.74 -5.90
C PRO A 99 -23.99 -41.63 -5.05
N GLN A 100 -24.84 -40.76 -4.49
CA GLN A 100 -24.46 -39.82 -3.46
C GLN A 100 -24.20 -40.61 -2.18
N THR A 101 -23.06 -41.27 -2.10
CA THR A 101 -22.60 -41.85 -0.85
C THR A 101 -21.89 -40.75 -0.07
N GLY A 102 -22.68 -39.97 0.67
CA GLY A 102 -22.14 -39.00 1.62
C GLY A 102 -23.07 -37.82 1.91
N LEU A 103 -23.93 -38.02 2.90
CA LEU A 103 -24.46 -37.01 3.85
C LEU A 103 -25.76 -36.26 3.50
N ILE A 104 -26.76 -36.56 4.36
CA ILE A 104 -27.84 -35.70 4.91
C ILE A 104 -29.09 -35.50 4.03
N PRO A 105 -30.30 -35.80 4.53
CA PRO A 105 -31.54 -35.56 3.79
C PRO A 105 -31.99 -34.10 3.96
N GLU A 106 -31.98 -33.33 2.88
CA GLU A 106 -32.75 -32.09 2.75
C GLU A 106 -34.10 -32.39 2.11
N ASN A 107 -35.16 -32.05 2.84
CA ASN A 107 -36.55 -32.15 2.39
C ASN A 107 -36.88 -30.91 1.54
N PRO A 108 -37.42 -31.04 0.31
CA PRO A 108 -37.71 -29.92 -0.57
C PRO A 108 -39.22 -29.65 -0.67
N GLU A 109 -39.73 -28.57 -0.05
CA GLU A 109 -41.06 -27.98 -0.29
C GLU A 109 -41.18 -26.75 0.65
N GLN A 110 -41.09 -25.49 0.21
CA GLN A 110 -42.19 -24.64 -0.31
C GLN A 110 -41.54 -23.28 -0.70
N ILE A 111 -41.25 -23.00 -1.97
CA ILE A 111 -42.03 -22.20 -2.95
C ILE A 111 -42.72 -20.93 -2.40
N LEU A 112 -42.18 -19.79 -2.84
CA LEU A 112 -42.75 -18.46 -3.09
C LEU A 112 -44.06 -18.01 -2.40
N GLY A 113 -43.99 -16.87 -1.70
CA GLY A 113 -45.15 -16.06 -1.36
C GLY A 113 -44.78 -14.61 -1.03
N LEU A 114 -44.81 -13.74 -2.04
CA LEU A 114 -44.71 -12.28 -1.92
C LEU A 114 -46.07 -11.71 -1.47
N ALA A 115 -46.14 -11.08 -0.31
CA ALA A 115 -47.23 -10.15 0.04
C ALA A 115 -46.73 -9.08 1.02
N SER A 116 -46.99 -7.83 0.66
CA SER A 116 -46.66 -6.59 1.36
C SER A 116 -47.74 -6.24 2.38
N LEU A 117 -47.37 -5.61 3.51
CA LEU A 117 -47.93 -4.36 4.07
C LEU A 117 -47.49 -4.15 5.54
N ASN A 118 -46.70 -3.08 5.78
CA ASN A 118 -46.88 -1.98 6.77
C ASN A 118 -47.61 -2.30 8.10
N VAL A 119 -47.20 -1.92 9.32
CA VAL A 119 -46.38 -0.83 9.90
C VAL A 119 -46.12 -1.22 11.37
N GLU A 120 -44.99 -0.73 11.94
CA GLU A 120 -44.82 -0.12 13.29
C GLU A 120 -43.48 -0.52 13.97
N GLU A 121 -42.64 0.51 14.15
CA GLU A 121 -41.36 0.57 14.88
C GLU A 121 -41.63 1.05 16.33
N PRO A 122 -40.66 1.11 17.27
CA PRO A 122 -39.50 0.28 17.65
C PRO A 122 -39.62 -0.09 19.19
N PRO A 123 -38.60 -0.47 20.00
CA PRO A 123 -37.17 -0.64 19.74
C PRO A 123 -36.49 -1.91 20.31
N ALA A 124 -35.22 -2.03 19.94
CA ALA A 124 -34.10 -2.67 20.64
C ALA A 124 -33.75 -4.13 20.28
N ALA A 125 -32.59 -4.19 19.59
CA ALA A 125 -31.68 -5.31 19.40
C ALA A 125 -32.11 -6.42 18.43
N PRO A 126 -31.27 -6.67 17.41
CA PRO A 126 -30.86 -8.04 17.18
C PRO A 126 -29.37 -8.20 16.83
N LEU A 127 -28.75 -9.21 17.44
CA LEU A 127 -27.65 -10.03 16.89
C LEU A 127 -28.04 -10.54 15.47
N PRO A 128 -27.23 -11.38 14.79
CA PRO A 128 -25.86 -11.28 14.29
C PRO A 128 -25.88 -11.20 12.74
N ILE A 129 -24.90 -10.54 12.09
CA ILE A 129 -24.88 -10.42 10.62
C ILE A 129 -23.96 -11.48 9.99
N LYS A 130 -24.57 -12.34 9.17
CA LYS A 130 -23.94 -13.32 8.28
C LYS A 130 -23.19 -12.66 7.10
N GLU A 131 -21.93 -13.07 6.95
CA GLU A 131 -21.12 -13.37 5.76
C GLU A 131 -21.29 -12.58 4.44
N LYS A 132 -20.17 -11.99 3.98
CA LYS A 132 -19.77 -12.05 2.56
C LYS A 132 -18.29 -12.44 2.45
N LYS A 133 -18.06 -13.51 1.70
CA LYS A 133 -16.74 -14.10 1.41
C LYS A 133 -15.84 -13.12 0.66
N GLY A 134 -14.80 -12.63 1.33
CA GLY A 134 -13.76 -11.80 0.71
C GLY A 134 -12.81 -11.19 1.74
N ARG A 135 -11.71 -11.92 2.03
CA ARG A 135 -10.64 -11.62 3.00
C ARG A 135 -11.05 -11.85 4.47
N ALA A 136 -10.41 -12.84 5.09
CA ALA A 136 -10.66 -13.23 6.48
C ALA A 136 -10.52 -12.03 7.42
N SER A 137 -11.39 -11.93 8.43
CA SER A 137 -11.31 -10.91 9.49
C SER A 137 -9.88 -10.82 10.06
N PRO A 138 -9.46 -9.63 10.54
CA PRO A 138 -8.14 -9.47 11.10
C PRO A 138 -7.90 -10.52 12.18
N PRO A 139 -6.72 -11.14 12.21
CA PRO A 139 -6.43 -12.18 13.18
C PRO A 139 -6.47 -11.63 14.62
N LEU A 140 -7.44 -12.08 15.42
CA LEU A 140 -7.57 -11.80 16.85
C LEU A 140 -6.86 -12.88 17.65
N TRP A 141 -5.51 -12.84 17.68
CA TRP A 141 -4.71 -13.81 18.44
C TRP A 141 -4.48 -13.29 19.86
N TYR A 142 -5.47 -13.47 20.73
CA TYR A 142 -5.34 -13.16 22.14
C TYR A 142 -4.16 -13.90 22.79
N ILE A 143 -3.63 -13.31 23.85
CA ILE A 143 -2.55 -13.86 24.65
C ILE A 143 -3.13 -14.53 25.89
N THR A 144 -2.63 -15.72 26.21
CA THR A 144 -2.98 -16.45 27.43
C THR A 144 -2.11 -16.03 28.61
N ALA A 145 -2.54 -16.33 29.84
CA ALA A 145 -1.76 -16.02 31.03
C ALA A 145 -0.39 -16.72 31.00
N ASP A 146 -0.36 -17.97 30.52
CA ASP A 146 0.86 -18.77 30.41
C ASP A 146 1.86 -18.16 29.41
N GLU A 147 1.39 -17.65 28.27
CA GLU A 147 2.25 -16.96 27.30
C GLU A 147 2.81 -15.66 27.89
N LEU A 148 2.01 -14.92 28.67
CA LEU A 148 2.45 -13.69 29.32
C LEU A 148 3.45 -13.96 30.46
N ASP A 149 3.27 -15.05 31.21
CA ASP A 149 4.14 -15.45 32.31
C ASP A 149 5.43 -16.13 31.84
N SER A 150 5.44 -16.67 30.62
CA SER A 150 6.67 -17.15 29.96
C SER A 150 7.65 -16.02 29.61
N LEU A 151 7.17 -14.78 29.51
CA LEU A 151 8.01 -13.62 29.24
C LEU A 151 8.84 -13.24 30.46
N SER A 152 10.08 -12.82 30.20
CA SER A 152 10.91 -12.21 31.23
C SER A 152 10.19 -11.07 31.96
N SER A 153 10.40 -10.97 33.28
CA SER A 153 9.75 -9.96 34.14
C SER A 153 10.01 -8.52 33.67
N TYR A 154 11.15 -8.28 33.03
CA TYR A 154 11.48 -6.96 32.47
C TYR A 154 10.59 -6.57 31.27
N MET A 155 10.18 -7.53 30.42
CA MET A 155 9.28 -7.29 29.28
C MET A 155 7.83 -7.14 29.71
N ARG A 156 7.41 -7.96 30.68
CA ARG A 156 6.06 -7.90 31.25
C ARG A 156 5.83 -6.56 31.95
N GLY A 157 6.83 -6.08 32.70
CA GLY A 157 6.74 -4.82 33.44
C GLY A 157 5.50 -4.79 34.33
N ARG A 158 4.65 -3.76 34.15
CA ARG A 158 3.36 -3.59 34.84
C ARG A 158 2.16 -3.88 33.93
N LEU A 159 2.35 -4.61 32.83
CA LEU A 159 1.29 -4.95 31.89
C LEU A 159 0.42 -6.08 32.44
N THR A 160 -0.89 -5.87 32.37
CA THR A 160 -1.89 -6.92 32.68
C THR A 160 -2.35 -7.57 31.38
N LEU A 161 -2.72 -8.84 31.46
CA LEU A 161 -3.24 -9.61 30.33
C LEU A 161 -4.45 -8.92 29.67
N GLU A 162 -5.34 -8.34 30.49
CA GLU A 162 -6.50 -7.59 30.01
C GLU A 162 -6.10 -6.38 29.16
N LYS A 163 -5.10 -5.59 29.57
CA LYS A 163 -4.62 -4.44 28.79
C LYS A 163 -4.02 -4.86 27.45
N ILE A 164 -3.29 -5.97 27.42
CA ILE A 164 -2.70 -6.48 26.17
C ILE A 164 -3.80 -6.97 25.24
N ASN A 165 -4.77 -7.75 25.75
CA ASN A 165 -5.87 -8.27 24.95
C ASN A 165 -6.82 -7.18 24.45
N MET A 166 -7.08 -6.13 25.24
CA MET A 166 -7.79 -4.94 24.76
C MET A 166 -7.03 -4.22 23.65
N ALA A 167 -5.70 -4.10 23.76
CA ALA A 167 -4.90 -3.49 22.70
C ALA A 167 -4.92 -4.31 21.41
N ILE A 168 -4.97 -5.65 21.49
CA ILE A 168 -5.15 -6.53 20.32
C ILE A 168 -6.48 -6.24 19.61
N ASN A 169 -7.56 -5.99 20.36
CA ASN A 169 -8.86 -5.60 19.79
C ASN A 169 -8.81 -4.25 19.07
N ASP A 170 -8.16 -3.26 19.67
CA ASP A 170 -7.93 -1.95 19.03
C ASP A 170 -7.15 -2.13 17.71
N MET A 171 -6.07 -2.93 17.72
CA MET A 171 -5.22 -3.20 16.56
C MET A 171 -5.95 -3.92 15.43
N ALA A 172 -6.77 -4.93 15.77
CA ALA A 172 -7.59 -5.64 14.80
C ALA A 172 -8.59 -4.69 14.14
N SER A 173 -9.24 -3.82 14.93
CA SER A 173 -10.18 -2.82 14.44
C SER A 173 -9.53 -1.85 13.45
N TYR A 174 -8.30 -1.37 13.74
CA TYR A 174 -7.57 -0.49 12.80
C TYR A 174 -7.21 -1.20 11.51
N ALA A 175 -6.75 -2.45 11.60
CA ALA A 175 -6.37 -3.22 10.43
C ALA A 175 -7.61 -3.57 9.57
N GLU A 176 -8.77 -3.79 10.18
CA GLU A 176 -10.03 -3.98 9.48
C GLU A 176 -10.45 -2.71 8.75
N ALA A 177 -10.48 -1.58 9.45
CA ALA A 177 -10.84 -0.29 8.87
C ALA A 177 -9.96 0.05 7.66
N ASN A 178 -8.65 -0.18 7.76
CA ASN A 178 -7.73 0.04 6.64
C ASN A 178 -7.96 -0.94 5.50
N THR A 179 -8.26 -2.21 5.79
CA THR A 179 -8.58 -3.21 4.75
C THR A 179 -9.86 -2.84 4.01
N GLN A 180 -10.87 -2.38 4.74
CA GLN A 180 -12.12 -1.88 4.17
C GLN A 180 -11.85 -0.65 3.29
N LEU A 181 -11.06 0.33 3.75
CA LEU A 181 -10.70 1.51 2.96
C LEU A 181 -9.95 1.16 1.67
N ILE A 182 -9.01 0.22 1.72
CA ILE A 182 -8.28 -0.26 0.53
C ILE A 182 -9.26 -0.84 -0.50
N SER A 183 -10.23 -1.63 -0.04
CA SER A 183 -11.24 -2.30 -0.89
C SER A 183 -12.38 -1.39 -1.35
N ALA A 184 -12.63 -0.27 -0.67
CA ALA A 184 -13.79 0.57 -0.89
C ALA A 184 -13.70 1.35 -2.23
N PRO A 185 -14.79 1.41 -3.02
CA PRO A 185 -14.82 2.18 -4.26
C PRO A 185 -14.95 3.68 -3.98
N LYS A 186 -14.40 4.53 -4.88
CA LYS A 186 -14.38 6.00 -4.77
C LYS A 186 -15.73 6.63 -4.45
N LYS A 187 -16.83 6.04 -4.95
CA LYS A 187 -18.20 6.55 -4.77
C LYS A 187 -18.74 6.47 -3.33
N ARG A 188 -18.04 5.77 -2.42
CA ARG A 188 -18.50 5.50 -1.04
C ARG A 188 -17.69 6.23 0.04
N LEU A 189 -16.70 7.05 -0.34
CA LEU A 189 -15.77 7.66 0.62
C LEU A 189 -15.84 9.19 0.53
N ALA A 190 -15.76 9.85 1.68
CA ALA A 190 -15.53 11.30 1.76
C ALA A 190 -14.09 11.62 1.32
N GLU A 191 -13.82 12.86 0.91
CA GLU A 191 -12.54 13.27 0.30
C GLU A 191 -11.32 12.93 1.20
N ASP A 192 -11.39 13.25 2.49
CA ASP A 192 -10.32 12.96 3.46
C ASP A 192 -10.04 11.44 3.61
N LEU A 193 -11.10 10.62 3.56
CA LEU A 193 -10.95 9.15 3.62
C LEU A 193 -10.44 8.58 2.29
N TRP A 194 -10.72 9.26 1.17
CA TRP A 194 -10.24 8.86 -0.14
C TRP A 194 -8.74 9.11 -0.30
N GLU A 195 -8.23 10.28 0.13
CA GLU A 195 -6.79 10.55 0.17
C GLU A 195 -6.06 9.52 1.04
N LYS A 196 -6.59 9.24 2.23
CA LYS A 196 -6.06 8.18 3.10
C LYS A 196 -6.09 6.80 2.42
N ALA A 197 -7.17 6.47 1.70
CA ALA A 197 -7.28 5.20 0.99
C ALA A 197 -6.27 5.06 -0.16
N LEU A 198 -5.90 6.15 -0.84
CA LEU A 198 -4.85 6.16 -1.86
C LEU A 198 -3.48 5.85 -1.22
N VAL A 199 -3.12 6.55 -0.14
CA VAL A 199 -1.88 6.27 0.60
C VAL A 199 -1.83 4.82 1.08
N LEU A 200 -2.95 4.30 1.62
CA LEU A 200 -3.05 2.91 2.05
C LEU A 200 -2.89 1.91 0.90
N ARG A 201 -3.38 2.22 -0.30
CA ARG A 201 -3.21 1.37 -1.49
C ARG A 201 -1.76 1.35 -1.96
N ASP A 202 -1.08 2.49 -1.98
CA ASP A 202 0.33 2.58 -2.34
C ASP A 202 1.19 1.78 -1.36
N ILE A 203 0.92 1.89 -0.05
CA ILE A 203 1.57 1.08 0.98
C ILE A 203 1.26 -0.40 0.76
N ALA A 204 0.00 -0.77 0.49
CA ALA A 204 -0.41 -2.17 0.29
C ALA A 204 0.21 -2.84 -0.95
N MET A 205 0.74 -2.07 -1.91
CA MET A 205 1.48 -2.60 -3.06
C MET A 205 2.89 -3.05 -2.68
N ALA A 206 3.45 -2.57 -1.57
CA ALA A 206 4.76 -2.99 -1.10
C ALA A 206 4.75 -4.48 -0.70
N GLU A 207 5.78 -5.21 -1.13
CA GLU A 207 5.87 -6.67 -0.98
C GLU A 207 5.77 -7.13 0.49
N ALA A 208 6.31 -6.33 1.43
CA ALA A 208 6.29 -6.65 2.85
C ALA A 208 4.88 -6.79 3.46
N VAL A 209 3.92 -6.00 2.96
CA VAL A 209 2.54 -5.88 3.50
C VAL A 209 1.49 -6.46 2.55
N LYS A 210 1.87 -6.80 1.32
CA LYS A 210 0.97 -7.35 0.30
C LYS A 210 0.26 -8.60 0.85
N GLY A 211 -1.07 -8.58 0.81
CA GLY A 211 -1.87 -9.71 1.27
C GLY A 211 -2.14 -9.77 2.78
N LYS A 212 -1.51 -8.93 3.61
CA LYS A 212 -1.62 -8.97 5.07
C LYS A 212 -2.50 -7.85 5.63
N HIS A 213 -2.94 -8.01 6.87
CA HIS A 213 -3.65 -6.99 7.63
C HIS A 213 -2.61 -6.08 8.31
N PHE A 214 -2.74 -4.77 8.12
CA PHE A 214 -1.80 -3.80 8.67
C PHE A 214 -2.49 -2.51 9.10
N PHE A 215 -1.83 -1.79 10.00
CA PHE A 215 -2.24 -0.45 10.42
C PHE A 215 -1.02 0.47 10.55
N LEU A 216 -1.24 1.78 10.45
CA LEU A 216 -0.18 2.77 10.57
C LEU A 216 -0.07 3.28 12.00
N GLU A 217 1.08 3.84 12.33
CA GLU A 217 1.27 4.59 13.58
C GLU A 217 0.23 5.72 13.76
N THR A 218 -0.19 6.38 12.67
CA THR A 218 -1.21 7.43 12.68
C THR A 218 -2.63 6.94 12.98
N ASP A 219 -2.87 5.62 12.86
CA ASP A 219 -4.17 5.02 13.16
C ASP A 219 -4.36 4.73 14.66
N ILE A 220 -3.27 4.73 15.43
CA ILE A 220 -3.27 4.43 16.86
C ILE A 220 -3.89 5.60 17.62
N LYS A 221 -5.20 5.51 17.89
CA LYS A 221 -5.99 6.54 18.60
C LYS A 221 -6.84 5.96 19.73
N GLY A 222 -6.61 4.70 20.09
CA GLY A 222 -7.50 3.92 20.95
C GLY A 222 -7.36 4.23 22.43
N PRO A 223 -8.37 3.83 23.22
CA PRO A 223 -8.27 3.92 24.67
C PRO A 223 -7.24 2.91 25.22
N ALA A 224 -7.11 1.72 24.63
CA ALA A 224 -6.23 0.66 25.12
C ALA A 224 -4.85 0.68 24.48
N LEU A 225 -4.76 0.99 23.18
CA LEU A 225 -3.48 1.17 22.49
C LEU A 225 -3.19 2.65 22.21
N LYS A 226 -2.14 3.17 22.88
CA LYS A 226 -1.62 4.54 22.72
C LYS A 226 -0.11 4.52 22.50
N LEU A 227 0.47 5.58 21.94
CA LEU A 227 1.92 5.71 21.75
C LEU A 227 2.66 6.23 22.99
N ASP A 228 2.13 5.93 24.18
CA ASP A 228 2.75 6.22 25.47
C ASP A 228 3.75 5.11 25.86
N ASN A 229 4.38 5.26 27.02
CA ASN A 229 5.32 4.24 27.52
C ASN A 229 4.65 2.86 27.68
N THR A 230 3.37 2.84 28.08
CA THR A 230 2.61 1.60 28.25
C THR A 230 2.36 0.92 26.90
N GLY A 231 1.85 1.63 25.90
CA GLY A 231 1.59 1.04 24.60
C GLY A 231 2.85 0.68 23.83
N LYS A 232 3.96 1.41 24.02
CA LYS A 232 5.29 0.98 23.51
C LYS A 232 5.72 -0.36 24.13
N ALA A 233 5.48 -0.56 25.42
CA ALA A 233 5.73 -1.84 26.08
C ALA A 233 4.82 -2.95 25.51
N ILE A 234 3.53 -2.66 25.30
CA ILE A 234 2.58 -3.60 24.68
C ILE A 234 3.06 -4.02 23.28
N LEU A 235 3.42 -3.07 22.41
CA LEU A 235 3.93 -3.37 21.07
C LEU A 235 5.22 -4.20 21.12
N THR A 236 6.08 -3.95 22.12
CA THR A 236 7.32 -4.72 22.32
C THR A 236 7.02 -6.17 22.69
N VAL A 237 6.07 -6.39 23.60
CA VAL A 237 5.59 -7.72 23.99
C VAL A 237 4.94 -8.45 22.81
N LEU A 238 4.03 -7.79 22.10
CA LEU A 238 3.35 -8.37 20.94
C LEU A 238 4.30 -8.72 19.81
N ARG A 239 5.37 -7.94 19.62
CA ARG A 239 6.45 -8.24 18.67
C ARG A 239 7.24 -9.48 19.11
N HIS A 240 7.55 -9.60 20.40
CA HIS A 240 8.28 -10.76 20.92
C HIS A 240 7.48 -12.06 20.78
N LEU A 241 6.17 -11.99 21.03
CA LEU A 241 5.24 -13.12 20.84
C LEU A 241 4.87 -13.38 19.37
N GLY A 242 5.52 -12.69 18.42
CA GLY A 242 5.30 -12.88 16.99
C GLY A 242 3.88 -12.51 16.51
N ARG A 243 3.13 -11.72 17.28
CA ARG A 243 1.77 -11.26 16.91
C ARG A 243 1.81 -10.11 15.91
N ILE A 244 2.87 -9.31 15.96
CA ILE A 244 3.11 -8.22 15.02
C ILE A 244 4.54 -8.16 14.51
N SER A 245 4.70 -7.63 13.30
CA SER A 245 5.96 -7.09 12.82
C SER A 245 5.84 -5.61 12.48
N GLU A 246 6.97 -4.92 12.57
CA GLU A 246 7.09 -3.52 12.23
C GLU A 246 7.92 -3.39 10.95
N SER A 247 7.44 -2.57 10.01
CA SER A 247 8.17 -2.22 8.79
C SER A 247 8.03 -0.73 8.50
N ARG A 248 9.04 -0.15 7.85
CA ARG A 248 9.03 1.25 7.44
C ARG A 248 8.91 1.31 5.93
N ILE A 249 7.81 1.88 5.44
CA ILE A 249 7.51 2.02 4.02
C ILE A 249 7.45 3.52 3.73
N GLY A 250 8.50 4.05 3.10
CA GLY A 250 8.69 5.49 2.91
C GLY A 250 8.74 6.24 4.25
N HIS A 251 7.84 7.21 4.44
CA HIS A 251 7.71 7.97 5.68
C HIS A 251 6.74 7.34 6.69
N HIS A 252 6.07 6.26 6.32
CA HIS A 252 5.07 5.62 7.16
C HIS A 252 5.66 4.44 7.94
N ARG A 253 5.40 4.44 9.25
CA ARG A 253 5.64 3.30 10.12
C ARG A 253 4.42 2.40 10.11
N VAL A 254 4.61 1.15 9.68
CA VAL A 254 3.53 0.20 9.42
C VAL A 254 3.68 -1.01 10.34
N PHE A 255 2.60 -1.34 11.05
CA PHE A 255 2.50 -2.53 11.88
C PHE A 255 1.68 -3.59 11.16
N ILE A 256 2.24 -4.78 11.01
CA ILE A 256 1.67 -5.90 10.27
C ILE A 256 1.22 -6.96 11.28
N LEU A 257 -0.04 -7.36 11.20
CA LEU A 257 -0.56 -8.46 12.01
C LEU A 257 -0.09 -9.79 11.43
N LEU A 258 0.54 -10.61 12.27
CA LEU A 258 1.09 -11.91 11.91
C LEU A 258 0.23 -13.04 12.51
N ARG A 259 0.31 -14.20 11.88
CA ARG A 259 -0.23 -15.44 12.45
C ARG A 259 0.86 -16.07 13.34
N PRO A 260 0.57 -16.40 14.61
CA PRO A 260 1.45 -17.21 15.43
C PRO A 260 1.79 -18.52 14.69
N GLN A 261 3.06 -18.93 14.76
CA GLN A 261 3.48 -20.27 14.35
C GLN A 261 3.29 -21.25 15.49
#